data_AF-A0A6G1KBK0-F1
#
_entry.id   AF-A0A6G1KBK0-F1
#
_cell.length_a   1.000
_cell.length_b   1.000
_cell.length_c   1.000
_cell.angle_alpha   90.00
_cell.angle_beta   90.00
_cell.angle_gamma   90.00
#
_symmetry.space_group_name_H-M   'P 1'
#
loop_
_entity.id
_entity.type
_entity.pdbx_description
1 polymer ?
#
loop_
_entity_poly.entity_id
_entity_poly.type
_entity_poly.pdbx_seq_one_letter_code
_entity_poly.pdbx_strand_id
1 'polypeptide(L)'
;MSHQPDESRARLATELELLEAMFPSQVTYSPKSRELIFTEEIAQLHLRLPELYPCVGLLDVISARDASKRDVRDVTKEAIKTLSLADGEEVLDAVIASFQRIVEETIDNSAVEQNSDSGANPYREVDSKATRRTTEREHDAHTTVIIWLHHLLALGKRKMALAPAPSVSGITKPGYPGIMVFSGPSRAVMDHVKTLKAENWQAFQIRYEGDEAWEFAQRGVVEVESMSEVVAAVGIGENAARRKKEFLEAVGIK
;
A
#
# COMPACT_ATOMS: atom_id res chain seq x y z
N MET A 1 29.63 18.53 12.80
CA MET A 1 28.30 17.87 12.95
C MET A 1 27.25 18.91 12.58
N SER A 2 26.85 19.00 11.30
CA SER A 2 25.94 20.05 10.82
C SER A 2 25.18 19.66 9.53
N HIS A 3 25.02 18.35 9.25
CA HIS A 3 24.39 17.85 8.02
C HIS A 3 22.90 17.47 8.14
N GLN A 4 22.31 17.53 9.35
CA GLN A 4 20.94 17.05 9.59
C GLN A 4 19.80 17.87 8.96
N PRO A 5 19.85 19.22 8.84
CA PRO A 5 18.70 19.98 8.33
C PRO A 5 18.43 19.73 6.85
N ASP A 6 19.48 19.71 6.02
CA ASP A 6 19.33 19.52 4.57
C ASP A 6 18.88 18.09 4.22
N GLU A 7 19.37 17.09 4.95
CA GLU A 7 18.93 15.70 4.79
C GLU A 7 17.44 15.54 5.14
N SER A 8 17.00 16.08 6.28
CA SER A 8 15.58 16.01 6.69
C SER A 8 14.65 16.64 5.67
N ARG A 9 15.06 17.78 5.07
CA ARG A 9 14.29 18.48 4.04
C ARG A 9 14.22 17.69 2.74
N ALA A 10 15.32 17.08 2.31
CA ALA A 10 15.34 16.24 1.11
C ALA A 10 14.43 15.03 1.27
N ARG A 11 14.50 14.35 2.42
CA ARG A 11 13.65 13.21 2.75
C ARG A 11 12.15 13.57 2.80
N LEU A 12 11.80 14.66 3.47
CA LEU A 12 10.43 15.17 3.48
C LEU A 12 9.93 15.53 2.08
N ALA A 13 10.76 16.17 1.24
CA ALA A 13 10.37 16.50 -0.13
C ALA A 13 10.05 15.22 -0.93
N THR A 14 10.88 14.19 -0.81
CA THR A 14 10.63 12.88 -1.43
C THR A 14 9.35 12.24 -0.89
N GLU A 15 9.13 12.25 0.42
CA GLU A 15 7.88 11.73 1.01
C GLU A 15 6.64 12.45 0.49
N LEU A 16 6.67 13.77 0.37
CA LEU A 16 5.55 14.55 -0.15
C LEU A 16 5.26 14.24 -1.62
N GLU A 17 6.29 14.05 -2.45
CA GLU A 17 6.12 13.60 -3.85
C GLU A 17 5.46 12.22 -3.93
N LEU A 18 5.83 11.32 -3.01
CA LEU A 18 5.25 9.97 -2.93
C LEU A 18 3.80 10.02 -2.46
N LEU A 19 3.48 10.84 -1.46
CA LEU A 19 2.10 11.05 -1.02
C LEU A 19 1.22 11.61 -2.13
N GLU A 20 1.70 12.58 -2.92
CA GLU A 20 0.94 13.11 -4.07
C GLU A 20 0.70 12.02 -5.13
N ALA A 21 1.67 11.12 -5.33
CA ALA A 21 1.51 9.97 -6.23
C ALA A 21 0.58 8.88 -5.68
N MET A 22 0.37 8.82 -4.36
CA MET A 22 -0.56 7.89 -3.71
C MET A 22 -1.98 8.44 -3.62
N PHE A 23 -2.10 9.73 -3.32
CA PHE A 23 -3.35 10.41 -3.01
C PHE A 23 -3.49 11.69 -3.86
N PRO A 24 -3.65 11.57 -5.19
CA PRO A 24 -3.62 12.72 -6.08
C PRO A 24 -4.68 13.74 -5.70
N SER A 25 -4.29 15.00 -5.54
CA SER A 25 -5.20 16.10 -5.15
C SER A 25 -5.89 15.97 -3.79
N GLN A 26 -5.53 14.99 -2.96
CA GLN A 26 -6.08 14.82 -1.61
C GLN A 26 -5.13 15.35 -0.53
N VAL A 27 -3.85 15.55 -0.85
CA VAL A 27 -2.82 16.03 0.07
C VAL A 27 -2.45 17.48 -0.24
N THR A 28 -2.33 18.30 0.79
CA THR A 28 -1.81 19.68 0.67
C THR A 28 -0.82 19.94 1.79
N TYR A 29 0.36 20.46 1.44
CA TYR A 29 1.41 20.79 2.40
C TYR A 29 1.76 22.28 2.38
N SER A 30 1.85 22.89 3.57
CA SER A 30 2.30 24.27 3.77
C SER A 30 3.71 24.29 4.34
N PRO A 31 4.74 24.67 3.55
CA PRO A 31 6.13 24.72 4.03
C PRO A 31 6.35 25.73 5.16
N LYS A 32 5.54 26.79 5.22
CA LYS A 32 5.67 27.86 6.24
C LYS A 32 5.18 27.41 7.61
N SER A 33 4.04 26.72 7.66
CA SER A 33 3.47 26.22 8.92
C SER A 33 3.87 24.78 9.23
N ARG A 34 4.52 24.09 8.29
CA ARG A 34 4.84 22.65 8.34
C ARG A 34 3.61 21.80 8.61
N GLU A 35 2.51 22.19 7.97
CA GLU A 35 1.23 21.52 8.14
C GLU A 35 0.87 20.74 6.88
N LEU A 36 0.42 19.51 7.09
CA LEU A 36 -0.12 18.65 6.05
C LEU A 36 -1.62 18.47 6.29
N ILE A 37 -2.40 18.65 5.23
CA ILE A 37 -3.84 18.41 5.23
C ILE A 37 -4.11 17.29 4.24
N PHE A 38 -4.76 16.23 4.71
CA PHE A 38 -5.32 15.17 3.88
C PHE A 38 -6.85 15.29 3.90
N THR A 39 -7.48 15.20 2.73
CA THR A 39 -8.93 15.28 2.57
C THR A 39 -9.44 14.14 1.70
N GLU A 40 -10.40 13.38 2.22
CA GLU A 40 -11.09 12.31 1.49
C GLU A 40 -12.59 12.54 1.63
N GLU A 41 -13.24 12.84 0.51
CA GLU A 41 -14.64 13.30 0.46
C GLU A 41 -14.91 14.49 1.40
N ILE A 42 -15.48 14.22 2.58
CA ILE A 42 -15.78 15.20 3.63
C ILE A 42 -15.03 14.92 4.94
N ALA A 43 -14.26 13.82 5.00
CA ALA A 43 -13.34 13.51 6.08
C ALA A 43 -12.03 14.30 5.89
N GLN A 44 -11.41 14.70 6.99
CA GLN A 44 -10.21 15.53 6.95
C GLN A 44 -9.25 15.20 8.10
N LEU A 45 -7.96 15.12 7.77
CA LEU A 45 -6.86 14.98 8.72
C LEU A 45 -5.90 16.17 8.56
N HIS A 46 -5.55 16.82 9.66
CA HIS A 46 -4.63 17.94 9.70
C HIS A 46 -3.50 17.65 10.69
N LEU A 47 -2.29 17.57 10.14
CA LEU A 47 -1.07 17.25 10.86
C LEU A 47 -0.14 18.46 10.92
N ARG A 48 0.65 18.54 11.98
CA ARG A 48 1.82 19.43 12.07
C ARG A 48 3.09 18.61 12.23
N LEU A 49 4.06 18.88 11.36
CA LEU A 49 5.35 18.19 11.30
C LEU A 49 6.40 18.93 12.14
N PRO A 50 7.14 18.23 13.03
CA PRO A 50 8.31 18.77 13.73
C PRO A 50 9.35 19.35 12.80
N GLU A 51 10.19 20.28 13.28
CA GLU A 51 11.21 20.98 12.47
C GLU A 51 12.21 20.04 11.76
N LEU A 52 12.52 18.91 12.40
CA LEU A 52 13.52 17.96 11.93
C LEU A 52 12.92 16.64 11.44
N TYR A 53 11.60 16.58 11.22
CA TYR A 53 10.94 15.43 10.61
C TYR A 53 11.52 15.14 9.20
N PRO A 54 11.72 13.86 8.80
CA PRO A 54 11.39 12.62 9.54
C PRO A 54 12.45 12.22 10.58
N CYS A 55 13.60 12.89 10.62
CA CYS A 55 14.73 12.49 11.46
C CYS A 55 14.45 12.57 12.96
N VAL A 56 13.70 13.58 13.43
CA VAL A 56 13.41 13.78 14.86
C VAL A 56 12.01 14.37 15.07
N GLY A 57 11.32 13.84 16.08
CA GLY A 57 10.08 14.37 16.63
C GLY A 57 8.84 13.61 16.14
N LEU A 58 7.76 13.71 16.92
CA LEU A 58 6.48 13.10 16.60
C LEU A 58 5.56 14.11 15.91
N LEU A 59 4.79 13.62 14.94
CA LEU A 59 3.71 14.37 14.30
C LEU A 59 2.66 14.76 15.36
N ASP A 60 2.13 15.97 15.26
CA ASP A 60 0.97 16.38 16.06
C ASP A 60 -0.30 16.37 15.20
N VAL A 61 -1.37 15.82 15.74
CA VAL A 61 -2.69 15.82 15.10
C VAL A 61 -3.44 17.06 15.57
N ILE A 62 -3.50 18.07 14.68
CA ILE A 62 -4.18 19.35 14.93
C ILE A 62 -5.70 19.17 14.88
N SER A 63 -6.19 18.50 13.83
CA SER A 63 -7.59 18.13 13.66
C SER A 63 -7.74 16.81 12.90
N ALA A 64 -8.80 16.06 13.22
CA ALA A 64 -9.19 14.84 12.51
C ALA A 64 -10.71 14.70 12.58
N ARG A 65 -11.37 14.61 11.43
CA ARG A 65 -12.83 14.54 11.32
C ARG A 65 -13.23 13.43 10.37
N ASP A 66 -14.18 12.60 10.78
CA ASP A 66 -14.77 11.58 9.92
C ASP A 66 -15.74 12.17 8.88
N ALA A 67 -16.33 11.32 8.05
CA ALA A 67 -17.31 11.75 7.06
C ALA A 67 -18.57 12.38 7.69
N SER A 68 -18.93 12.00 8.92
CA SER A 68 -20.04 12.59 9.68
C SER A 68 -19.66 13.86 10.44
N LYS A 69 -18.46 14.42 10.20
CA LYS A 69 -17.88 15.58 10.90
C LYS A 69 -17.67 15.35 12.40
N ARG A 70 -17.69 14.10 12.86
CA ARG A 70 -17.32 13.76 14.24
C ARG A 70 -15.83 13.94 14.41
N ASP A 71 -15.45 14.44 15.58
CA ASP A 71 -14.05 14.58 15.96
C ASP A 71 -13.47 13.21 16.32
N VAL A 72 -12.48 12.77 15.54
CA VAL A 72 -11.80 11.47 15.72
C VAL A 72 -10.32 11.66 16.08
N ARG A 73 -9.94 12.83 16.61
CA ARG A 73 -8.55 13.14 16.97
C ARG A 73 -7.94 12.17 17.96
N ASP A 74 -8.64 11.88 19.05
CA ASP A 74 -8.08 11.05 20.13
C ASP A 74 -7.86 9.61 19.65
N VAL A 75 -8.83 9.05 18.92
CA VAL A 75 -8.72 7.72 18.31
C VAL A 75 -7.58 7.67 17.29
N THR A 76 -7.46 8.71 16.46
CA THR A 76 -6.35 8.84 15.50
C THR A 76 -5.00 8.91 16.23
N LYS A 77 -4.88 9.70 17.29
CA LYS A 77 -3.63 9.81 18.08
C LYS A 77 -3.24 8.48 18.71
N GLU A 78 -4.20 7.74 19.27
CA GLU A 78 -3.92 6.41 19.81
C GLU A 78 -3.51 5.42 18.72
N ALA A 79 -4.18 5.42 17.56
CA ALA A 79 -3.80 4.58 16.43
C ALA A 79 -2.36 4.88 15.95
N ILE A 80 -1.97 6.14 15.85
CA ILE A 80 -0.59 6.53 15.46
C ILE A 80 0.44 5.98 16.47
N LYS A 81 0.15 6.00 17.77
CA LYS A 81 1.05 5.41 18.79
C LYS A 81 1.22 3.89 18.60
N THR A 82 0.18 3.20 18.13
CA THR A 82 0.25 1.75 17.89
C THR A 82 1.03 1.35 16.64
N LEU A 83 1.27 2.28 15.71
CA LEU A 83 2.01 2.00 14.47
C LEU A 83 3.48 1.59 14.68
N SER A 84 4.00 1.66 15.92
CA SER A 84 5.38 1.23 16.26
C SER A 84 6.42 1.80 15.30
N LEU A 85 6.27 3.09 14.97
CA LEU A 85 7.10 3.82 14.02
C LEU A 85 8.53 3.89 14.54
N ALA A 86 9.50 3.44 13.74
CA ALA A 86 10.90 3.54 14.12
C ALA A 86 11.36 5.00 14.03
N ASP A 87 12.24 5.41 14.96
CA ASP A 87 12.83 6.75 14.93
C ASP A 87 13.54 6.99 13.59
N GLY A 88 13.20 8.09 12.93
CA GLY A 88 13.81 8.48 11.68
C GLY A 88 13.19 7.89 10.43
N GLU A 89 12.02 7.23 10.49
CA GLU A 89 11.25 6.80 9.30
C GLU A 89 10.25 7.87 8.82
N GLU A 90 10.01 7.90 7.52
CA GLU A 90 8.87 8.55 6.86
C GLU A 90 7.59 7.78 7.21
N VAL A 91 6.53 8.46 7.67
CA VAL A 91 5.34 7.79 8.24
C VAL A 91 4.01 8.41 7.84
N LEU A 92 4.00 9.47 7.03
CA LEU A 92 2.78 10.22 6.71
C LEU A 92 1.75 9.34 6.01
N ASP A 93 2.17 8.40 5.18
CA ASP A 93 1.28 7.45 4.52
C ASP A 93 0.65 6.46 5.52
N ALA A 94 1.42 5.96 6.49
CA ALA A 94 0.93 5.06 7.53
C ALA A 94 -0.10 5.76 8.44
N VAL A 95 0.14 7.05 8.71
CA VAL A 95 -0.76 7.91 9.47
C VAL A 95 -2.05 8.14 8.69
N ILE A 96 -1.97 8.46 7.40
CA ILE A 96 -3.15 8.61 6.53
C ILE A 96 -3.93 7.30 6.45
N ALA A 97 -3.29 6.16 6.21
CA ALA A 97 -3.94 4.85 6.13
C ALA A 97 -4.63 4.48 7.47
N SER A 98 -4.02 4.81 8.60
CA SER A 98 -4.63 4.61 9.92
C SER A 98 -5.89 5.44 10.10
N PHE A 99 -5.85 6.70 9.64
CA PHE A 99 -7.02 7.58 9.65
C PHE A 99 -8.14 7.07 8.74
N GLN A 100 -7.81 6.61 7.52
CA GLN A 100 -8.81 6.04 6.60
C GLN A 100 -9.52 4.83 7.21
N ARG A 101 -8.78 3.91 7.84
CA ARG A 101 -9.36 2.77 8.57
C ARG A 101 -10.32 3.21 9.67
N ILE A 102 -9.97 4.25 10.44
CA ILE A 102 -10.84 4.79 11.48
C ILE A 102 -12.13 5.33 10.86
N VAL A 103 -12.04 6.05 9.74
CA VAL A 103 -13.21 6.59 9.03
C VAL A 103 -14.12 5.44 8.53
N GLU A 104 -13.54 4.38 7.96
CA GLU A 104 -14.27 3.19 7.51
C GLU A 104 -14.99 2.47 8.66
N GLU A 105 -14.29 2.16 9.77
CA GLU A 105 -14.87 1.52 10.95
C GLU A 105 -16.01 2.33 11.57
N THR A 106 -15.92 3.65 11.45
CA THR A 106 -16.87 4.61 12.00
C THR A 106 -18.17 4.66 11.17
N ILE A 107 -18.09 4.38 9.87
CA ILE A 107 -19.23 4.18 8.97
C ILE A 107 -19.93 2.84 9.28
N ASP A 108 -19.16 1.76 9.42
CA ASP A 108 -19.72 0.44 9.70
C ASP A 108 -20.43 0.38 11.06
N ASN A 109 -19.86 0.99 12.10
CA ASN A 109 -20.47 1.03 13.42
C ASN A 109 -21.73 1.92 13.48
N SER A 110 -21.85 2.93 12.62
CA SER A 110 -23.05 3.77 12.57
C SER A 110 -24.22 3.13 11.79
N ALA A 111 -23.96 2.07 11.01
CA ALA A 111 -25.00 1.26 10.38
C ALA A 111 -25.62 0.20 11.33
N VAL A 112 -24.92 -0.20 12.39
CA VAL A 112 -25.36 -1.26 13.33
C VAL A 112 -26.22 -0.71 14.47
N GLU A 113 -26.09 0.57 14.84
CA GLU A 113 -26.84 1.16 15.97
C GLU A 113 -28.31 1.53 15.66
N GLN A 114 -28.85 1.22 14.46
CA GLN A 114 -30.26 1.49 14.12
C GLN A 114 -31.19 0.26 14.12
N ASN A 115 -30.73 -0.94 14.46
CA ASN A 115 -31.61 -2.12 14.55
C ASN A 115 -31.37 -2.92 15.83
N SER A 116 -31.94 -2.44 16.93
CA SER A 116 -32.23 -3.29 18.09
C SER A 116 -33.68 -3.14 18.50
N ASP A 117 -34.59 -3.79 17.78
CA ASP A 117 -35.81 -4.30 18.38
C ASP A 117 -36.33 -5.57 17.68
N SER A 118 -36.55 -6.58 18.52
CA SER A 118 -37.47 -7.72 18.37
C SER A 118 -37.15 -8.88 17.39
N GLY A 119 -37.08 -10.08 17.97
CA GLY A 119 -37.84 -11.22 17.44
C GLY A 119 -37.09 -12.55 17.30
N ALA A 120 -37.53 -13.56 18.04
CA ALA A 120 -36.92 -14.88 18.16
C ALA A 120 -37.31 -15.90 17.06
N ASN A 121 -36.32 -16.72 16.66
CA ASN A 121 -36.36 -18.20 16.39
C ASN A 121 -37.14 -18.75 15.15
N PRO A 122 -37.08 -20.07 14.81
CA PRO A 122 -35.98 -20.94 14.34
C PRO A 122 -36.30 -21.72 13.02
N TYR A 123 -35.34 -22.52 12.53
CA TYR A 123 -35.40 -23.62 11.53
C TYR A 123 -35.44 -23.29 10.03
N ARG A 124 -34.36 -23.69 9.34
CA ARG A 124 -34.41 -24.75 8.30
C ARG A 124 -33.02 -25.22 7.86
N GLU A 125 -32.66 -26.43 8.30
CA GLU A 125 -31.84 -27.35 7.51
C GLU A 125 -32.67 -27.83 6.31
N VAL A 126 -32.10 -27.81 5.10
CA VAL A 126 -32.09 -28.97 4.18
C VAL A 126 -30.82 -28.88 3.30
N ASP A 127 -29.83 -29.66 3.70
CA ASP A 127 -29.11 -30.66 2.93
C ASP A 127 -28.81 -30.49 1.41
N SER A 128 -27.49 -30.54 1.14
CA SER A 128 -26.81 -31.40 0.17
C SER A 128 -26.86 -31.18 -1.35
N LYS A 129 -25.61 -31.05 -1.86
CA LYS A 129 -25.05 -31.58 -3.10
C LYS A 129 -25.34 -30.84 -4.41
N ALA A 130 -24.36 -30.03 -4.82
CA ALA A 130 -23.92 -29.99 -6.21
C ALA A 130 -22.41 -29.70 -6.32
N THR A 131 -21.64 -30.77 -6.52
CA THR A 131 -20.59 -30.85 -7.56
C THR A 131 -19.40 -29.87 -7.40
N ARG A 132 -18.38 -30.18 -6.59
CA ARG A 132 -17.26 -31.07 -6.98
C ARG A 132 -16.84 -30.90 -8.46
N ARG A 133 -16.43 -29.70 -8.87
CA ARG A 133 -15.89 -29.41 -10.22
C ARG A 133 -14.94 -28.19 -10.31
N THR A 134 -14.30 -27.76 -9.22
CA THR A 134 -13.44 -26.55 -9.22
C THR A 134 -11.94 -26.80 -9.01
N THR A 135 -11.50 -28.01 -8.70
CA THR A 135 -10.09 -28.25 -8.33
C THR A 135 -9.13 -28.43 -9.51
N GLU A 136 -9.60 -28.52 -10.76
CA GLU A 136 -8.71 -28.77 -11.91
C GLU A 136 -8.42 -27.52 -12.76
N ARG A 137 -9.21 -26.44 -12.66
CA ARG A 137 -8.94 -25.18 -13.40
C ARG A 137 -8.02 -24.21 -12.65
N GLU A 138 -7.87 -24.36 -11.34
CA GLU A 138 -6.98 -23.49 -10.54
C GLU A 138 -5.49 -23.78 -10.76
N HIS A 139 -5.14 -24.95 -11.32
CA HIS A 139 -3.75 -25.35 -11.53
C HIS A 139 -3.06 -24.68 -12.73
N ASP A 140 -3.83 -24.15 -13.69
CA ASP A 140 -3.29 -23.51 -14.91
C ASP A 140 -3.47 -21.98 -14.95
N ALA A 141 -4.18 -21.41 -13.97
CA ALA A 141 -4.34 -19.97 -13.88
C ALA A 141 -2.99 -19.31 -13.56
N HIS A 142 -2.65 -18.27 -14.32
CA HIS A 142 -1.49 -17.44 -14.09
C HIS A 142 -1.95 -16.04 -13.70
N THR A 143 -1.12 -15.35 -12.91
CA THR A 143 -1.40 -13.98 -12.49
C THR A 143 -0.12 -13.18 -12.52
N THR A 144 -0.26 -11.91 -12.89
CA THR A 144 0.76 -10.89 -12.67
C THR A 144 0.21 -9.80 -11.77
N VAL A 145 1.00 -9.40 -10.78
CA VAL A 145 0.71 -8.26 -9.90
C VAL A 145 1.83 -7.23 -9.96
N ILE A 146 1.46 -5.95 -9.94
CA ILE A 146 2.39 -4.84 -9.68
C ILE A 146 2.03 -4.26 -8.33
N ILE A 147 3.01 -4.28 -7.42
CA ILE A 147 2.91 -3.68 -6.10
C ILE A 147 3.79 -2.46 -6.05
N TRP A 148 3.20 -1.38 -5.54
CA TRP A 148 3.85 -0.13 -5.24
C TRP A 148 3.97 0.00 -3.72
N LEU A 149 5.08 0.57 -3.25
CA LEU A 149 5.38 0.84 -1.85
C LEU A 149 5.96 2.25 -1.72
N HIS A 150 5.75 2.87 -0.56
CA HIS A 150 6.36 4.16 -0.21
C HIS A 150 7.88 4.05 -0.36
N HIS A 151 8.47 3.04 0.27
CA HIS A 151 9.85 2.69 0.06
C HIS A 151 10.13 1.22 0.37
N LEU A 152 11.09 0.65 -0.36
CA LEU A 152 11.60 -0.70 -0.11
C LEU A 152 13.09 -0.62 0.26
N LEU A 153 13.42 0.00 1.39
CA LEU A 153 14.81 0.20 1.85
C LEU A 153 15.29 -0.86 2.83
N ALA A 154 14.43 -1.24 3.78
CA ALA A 154 14.81 -2.15 4.86
C ALA A 154 15.26 -3.51 4.31
N LEU A 155 16.44 -3.97 4.74
CA LEU A 155 17.06 -5.20 4.24
C LEU A 155 16.16 -6.44 4.46
N GLY A 156 15.41 -6.48 5.57
CA GLY A 156 14.43 -7.54 5.84
C GLY A 156 13.32 -7.57 4.78
N LYS A 157 12.73 -6.42 4.47
CA LYS A 157 11.68 -6.27 3.43
C LYS A 157 12.21 -6.74 2.06
N ARG A 158 13.40 -6.29 1.68
CA ARG A 158 14.07 -6.68 0.42
C ARG A 158 14.29 -8.18 0.33
N LYS A 159 14.83 -8.81 1.39
CA LYS A 159 15.04 -10.26 1.44
C LYS A 159 13.73 -11.04 1.31
N MET A 160 12.66 -10.59 1.96
CA MET A 160 11.34 -11.22 1.85
C MET A 160 10.79 -11.12 0.42
N ALA A 161 10.87 -9.95 -0.21
CA ALA A 161 10.39 -9.73 -1.57
C ALA A 161 11.11 -10.61 -2.63
N LEU A 162 12.37 -10.98 -2.37
CA LEU A 162 13.17 -11.85 -3.24
C LEU A 162 12.92 -13.35 -3.02
N ALA A 163 12.09 -13.73 -2.05
CA ALA A 163 11.93 -15.12 -1.62
C ALA A 163 10.51 -15.70 -1.82
N PRO A 164 9.84 -15.54 -2.98
CA PRO A 164 8.63 -16.30 -3.27
C PRO A 164 8.94 -17.77 -3.60
N ALA A 165 7.90 -18.55 -3.90
CA ALA A 165 8.05 -19.89 -4.44
C ALA A 165 8.85 -19.88 -5.76
N PRO A 166 9.65 -20.92 -6.07
CA PRO A 166 10.48 -20.97 -7.29
C PRO A 166 9.73 -20.85 -8.62
N SER A 167 8.41 -21.07 -8.61
CA SER A 167 7.52 -20.91 -9.77
C SER A 167 7.10 -19.45 -10.02
N VAL A 168 7.38 -18.53 -9.09
CA VAL A 168 7.14 -17.10 -9.25
C VAL A 168 8.40 -16.46 -9.81
N SER A 169 8.24 -15.69 -10.87
CA SER A 169 9.31 -14.85 -11.44
C SER A 169 8.90 -13.39 -11.35
N GLY A 170 9.89 -12.50 -11.35
CA GLY A 170 9.58 -11.10 -11.09
C GLY A 170 10.78 -10.20 -10.92
N ILE A 171 10.48 -8.97 -10.55
CA ILE A 171 11.45 -7.91 -10.36
C ILE A 171 11.10 -7.17 -9.08
N THR A 172 12.09 -6.84 -8.28
CA THR A 172 11.97 -5.89 -7.18
C THR A 172 12.91 -4.73 -7.43
N LYS A 173 12.40 -3.51 -7.36
CA LYS A 173 13.20 -2.28 -7.36
C LYS A 173 13.14 -1.65 -5.97
N PRO A 174 14.19 -1.80 -5.14
CA PRO A 174 14.33 -1.08 -3.88
C PRO A 174 14.35 0.43 -4.05
N GLY A 175 14.21 1.14 -2.94
CA GLY A 175 14.29 2.61 -2.93
C GLY A 175 12.93 3.28 -3.00
N TYR A 176 12.89 4.45 -3.64
CA TYR A 176 11.75 5.36 -3.71
C TYR A 176 11.23 5.50 -5.16
N PRO A 177 9.93 5.24 -5.41
CA PRO A 177 9.12 4.29 -4.66
C PRO A 177 9.72 2.89 -4.71
N GLY A 178 9.30 2.03 -3.78
CA GLY A 178 9.55 0.59 -3.87
C GLY A 178 8.59 -0.03 -4.88
N ILE A 179 9.10 -0.83 -5.81
CA ILE A 179 8.27 -1.48 -6.84
C ILE A 179 8.54 -2.96 -6.85
N MET A 180 7.49 -3.77 -6.93
CA MET A 180 7.59 -5.21 -7.09
C MET A 180 6.65 -5.66 -8.21
N VAL A 181 7.15 -6.50 -9.11
CA VAL A 181 6.35 -7.16 -10.13
C VAL A 181 6.51 -8.65 -9.93
N PHE A 182 5.41 -9.37 -9.70
CA PHE A 182 5.41 -10.82 -9.55
C PHE A 182 4.50 -11.46 -10.58
N SER A 183 4.98 -12.52 -11.23
CA SER A 183 4.28 -13.26 -12.27
C SER A 183 4.47 -14.76 -12.07
N GLY A 184 3.44 -15.55 -12.31
CA GLY A 184 3.52 -17.01 -12.26
C GLY A 184 2.17 -17.65 -11.97
N PRO A 185 2.14 -18.88 -11.46
CA PRO A 185 0.90 -19.54 -11.06
C PRO A 185 0.14 -18.69 -10.04
N SER A 186 -1.15 -18.45 -10.28
CA SER A 186 -1.97 -17.50 -9.51
C SER A 186 -1.89 -17.75 -8.00
N ARG A 187 -2.01 -19.01 -7.58
CA ARG A 187 -1.90 -19.37 -6.17
C ARG A 187 -0.55 -19.00 -5.55
N ALA A 188 0.55 -19.29 -6.25
CA ALA A 188 1.89 -19.01 -5.74
C ALA A 188 2.18 -17.51 -5.63
N VAL A 189 1.70 -16.73 -6.62
CA VAL A 189 1.79 -15.26 -6.58
C VAL A 189 0.97 -14.72 -5.41
N MET A 190 -0.30 -15.11 -5.31
CA MET A 190 -1.19 -14.58 -4.27
C MET A 190 -0.81 -15.01 -2.85
N ASP A 191 -0.29 -16.23 -2.66
CA ASP A 191 0.26 -16.67 -1.38
C ASP A 191 1.46 -15.80 -0.95
N HIS A 192 2.32 -15.43 -1.91
CA HIS A 192 3.43 -14.52 -1.64
C HIS A 192 2.93 -13.10 -1.31
N VAL A 193 2.02 -12.56 -2.11
CA VAL A 193 1.39 -11.25 -1.85
C VAL A 193 0.76 -11.21 -0.46
N LYS A 194 0.03 -12.26 -0.07
CA LYS A 194 -0.57 -12.38 1.26
C LYS A 194 0.48 -12.37 2.37
N THR A 195 1.59 -13.06 2.17
CA THR A 195 2.72 -13.07 3.12
C THR A 195 3.29 -11.66 3.28
N LEU A 196 3.55 -10.95 2.17
CA LEU A 196 4.08 -9.59 2.24
C LEU A 196 3.08 -8.60 2.85
N LYS A 197 1.78 -8.73 2.54
CA LYS A 197 0.73 -7.89 3.12
C LYS A 197 0.65 -8.06 4.65
N ALA A 198 0.87 -9.26 5.17
CA ALA A 198 0.81 -9.54 6.61
C ALA A 198 1.88 -8.79 7.42
N GLU A 199 2.94 -8.32 6.75
CA GLU A 199 4.02 -7.54 7.36
C GLU A 199 3.66 -6.05 7.55
N ASN A 200 2.47 -5.63 7.12
CA ASN A 200 1.94 -4.26 7.25
C ASN A 200 2.93 -3.19 6.73
N TRP A 201 3.57 -3.44 5.60
CA TRP A 201 4.49 -2.48 5.00
C TRP A 201 3.76 -1.21 4.56
N GLN A 202 4.42 -0.07 4.76
CA GLN A 202 3.95 1.25 4.37
C GLN A 202 3.58 1.33 2.88
N ALA A 203 2.39 1.89 2.65
CA ALA A 203 1.77 2.06 1.35
C ALA A 203 1.78 0.83 0.44
N PHE A 204 1.54 -0.37 0.96
CA PHE A 204 1.42 -1.58 0.13
C PHE A 204 0.18 -1.50 -0.77
N GLN A 205 0.38 -1.05 -2.02
CA GLN A 205 -0.68 -0.89 -3.00
C GLN A 205 -0.50 -1.87 -4.15
N ILE A 206 -1.47 -2.76 -4.37
CA ILE A 206 -1.57 -3.51 -5.63
C ILE A 206 -2.15 -2.53 -6.65
N ARG A 207 -1.31 -2.10 -7.61
CA ARG A 207 -1.70 -1.13 -8.64
C ARG A 207 -2.02 -1.77 -10.00
N TYR A 208 -1.72 -3.06 -10.14
CA TYR A 208 -2.12 -3.89 -11.27
C TYR A 208 -2.31 -5.32 -10.80
N GLU A 209 -3.36 -5.96 -11.31
CA GLU A 209 -3.61 -7.40 -11.19
C GLU A 209 -4.18 -7.87 -12.53
N GLY A 210 -3.49 -8.81 -13.18
CA GLY A 210 -3.87 -9.38 -14.47
C GLY A 210 -3.84 -10.89 -14.43
N ASP A 211 -4.63 -11.54 -15.29
CA ASP A 211 -4.82 -12.99 -15.41
C ASP A 211 -3.84 -13.67 -16.37
N GLU A 212 -2.74 -13.00 -16.67
CA GLU A 212 -1.66 -13.49 -17.54
C GLU A 212 -0.32 -13.53 -16.81
N ALA A 213 0.54 -14.49 -17.19
CA ALA A 213 1.94 -14.48 -16.77
C ALA A 213 2.75 -13.56 -17.69
N TRP A 214 3.40 -12.57 -17.08
CA TRP A 214 4.46 -11.81 -17.74
C TRP A 214 5.75 -12.63 -17.79
N GLU A 215 6.41 -12.57 -18.94
CA GLU A 215 7.73 -13.15 -19.17
C GLU A 215 8.84 -12.22 -18.69
N PHE A 216 9.87 -12.81 -18.10
CA PHE A 216 11.10 -12.14 -17.67
C PHE A 216 12.32 -12.88 -18.21
N ALA A 217 13.45 -12.17 -18.37
CA ALA A 217 14.69 -12.74 -18.88
C ALA A 217 15.26 -13.87 -17.98
N GLN A 218 14.99 -13.79 -16.68
CA GLN A 218 15.51 -14.72 -15.68
C GLN A 218 14.34 -15.36 -14.91
N ARG A 219 14.54 -16.61 -14.49
CA ARG A 219 13.61 -17.27 -13.56
C ARG A 219 13.86 -16.80 -12.14
N GLY A 220 12.79 -16.78 -11.35
CA GLY A 220 12.83 -16.25 -9.98
C GLY A 220 12.67 -14.73 -9.96
N VAL A 221 12.74 -14.16 -8.76
CA VAL A 221 12.64 -12.71 -8.57
C VAL A 221 14.03 -12.11 -8.47
N VAL A 222 14.25 -11.04 -9.21
CA VAL A 222 15.54 -10.35 -9.27
C VAL A 222 15.43 -8.92 -8.78
N GLU A 223 16.49 -8.45 -8.14
CA GLU A 223 16.59 -7.05 -7.71
C GLU A 223 17.21 -6.20 -8.83
N VAL A 224 16.63 -5.03 -9.08
CA VAL A 224 17.15 -4.04 -10.05
C VAL A 224 17.28 -2.68 -9.40
N GLU A 225 18.19 -1.85 -9.92
CA GLU A 225 18.54 -0.58 -9.29
C GLU A 225 17.66 0.58 -9.77
N SER A 226 17.20 0.53 -11.02
CA SER A 226 16.57 1.66 -11.70
C SER A 226 15.18 1.35 -12.27
N MET A 227 14.36 2.39 -12.43
CA MET A 227 13.06 2.27 -13.13
C MET A 227 13.26 1.84 -14.58
N SER A 228 14.31 2.33 -15.24
CA SER A 228 14.67 1.92 -16.61
C SER A 228 14.91 0.43 -16.73
N GLU A 229 15.54 -0.20 -15.75
CA GLU A 229 15.72 -1.65 -15.71
C GLU A 229 14.40 -2.40 -15.55
N VAL A 230 13.49 -1.91 -14.68
CA VAL A 230 12.15 -2.49 -14.57
C VAL A 230 11.41 -2.43 -15.92
N VAL A 231 11.40 -1.26 -16.57
CA VAL A 231 10.76 -1.05 -17.88
C VAL A 231 11.39 -1.92 -18.96
N ALA A 232 12.70 -2.11 -18.94
CA ALA A 232 13.40 -2.99 -19.86
C ALA A 232 12.96 -4.45 -19.64
N ALA A 233 12.87 -4.89 -18.39
CA ALA A 233 12.59 -6.28 -18.05
C ALA A 233 11.11 -6.67 -18.24
N VAL A 234 10.14 -5.77 -18.02
CA VAL A 234 8.72 -6.01 -18.40
C VAL A 234 8.49 -5.95 -19.91
N GLY A 235 9.47 -5.42 -20.65
CA GLY A 235 9.44 -5.13 -22.07
C GLY A 235 9.90 -6.25 -23.00
N ILE A 236 9.91 -7.50 -22.55
CA ILE A 236 10.46 -8.65 -23.28
C ILE A 236 9.34 -9.52 -23.81
N GLY A 237 9.31 -9.87 -25.10
CA GLY A 237 8.34 -10.81 -25.69
C GLY A 237 7.25 -10.12 -26.53
N GLU A 238 6.30 -10.88 -27.05
CA GLU A 238 5.32 -10.41 -28.06
C GLU A 238 4.43 -9.27 -27.54
N ASN A 239 4.08 -9.28 -26.25
CA ASN A 239 3.24 -8.27 -25.60
C ASN A 239 4.02 -7.11 -24.95
N ALA A 240 5.28 -6.88 -25.33
CA ALA A 240 6.17 -5.91 -24.68
C ALA A 240 5.60 -4.48 -24.64
N ALA A 241 5.02 -3.99 -25.74
CA ALA A 241 4.50 -2.63 -25.82
C ALA A 241 3.30 -2.43 -24.87
N ARG A 242 2.38 -3.40 -24.82
CA ARG A 242 1.23 -3.37 -23.92
C ARG A 242 1.66 -3.41 -22.46
N ARG A 243 2.52 -4.34 -22.08
CA ARG A 243 2.99 -4.49 -20.69
C ARG A 243 3.77 -3.29 -20.20
N LYS A 244 4.61 -2.67 -21.04
CA LYS A 244 5.28 -1.40 -20.70
C LYS A 244 4.26 -0.31 -20.38
N LYS A 245 3.22 -0.19 -21.20
CA LYS A 245 2.16 0.80 -20.98
C LYS A 245 1.41 0.52 -19.67
N GLU A 246 0.94 -0.71 -19.47
CA GLU A 246 0.23 -1.12 -18.25
C GLU A 246 1.10 -0.92 -17.00
N PHE A 247 2.40 -1.23 -17.08
CA PHE A 247 3.34 -0.99 -16.01
C PHE A 247 3.48 0.50 -15.68
N LEU A 248 3.70 1.35 -16.69
CA LEU A 248 3.87 2.79 -16.50
C LEU A 248 2.60 3.43 -15.91
N GLU A 249 1.43 3.04 -16.43
CA GLU A 249 0.14 3.45 -15.89
C GLU A 249 -0.02 3.02 -14.43
N ALA A 250 0.30 1.76 -14.11
CA ALA A 250 0.23 1.23 -12.74
C ALA A 250 1.17 1.98 -11.78
N VAL A 251 2.37 2.38 -12.20
CA VAL A 251 3.30 3.13 -11.34
C VAL A 251 3.06 4.65 -11.35
N GLY A 252 2.03 5.13 -12.06
CA GLY A 252 1.64 6.54 -12.10
C GLY A 252 2.49 7.43 -13.01
N ILE A 253 3.22 6.84 -13.96
CA ILE A 253 4.02 7.56 -14.96
C ILE A 253 3.20 7.67 -16.25
N LYS A 254 2.96 8.91 -16.70
CA LYS A 254 2.25 9.22 -17.95
C LYS A 254 3.19 9.27 -19.15
#